data_AF-A0A7Y2F3P2-F1
#
_entry.id   AF-A0A7Y2F3P2-F1
#
_cell.length_a   1.000
_cell.length_b   1.000
_cell.length_c   1.000
_cell.angle_alpha   90.00
_cell.angle_beta   90.00
_cell.angle_gamma   90.00
#
_symmetry.space_group_name_H-M   'P 1'
#
loop_
_entity.id
_entity.type
_entity.pdbx_description
1 polymer ?
#
loop_
_entity_poly.entity_id
_entity_poly.type
_entity_poly.pdbx_seq_one_letter_code
_entity_poly.pdbx_strand_id
1 'polypeptide(L)'
;FGLLTGIAFQIKDDLFDYGVSGDEIGKPTGIDIKEKKMTLPLIHAINKADKATRRKIIRTVKNHSDNPKKVKYVLDFVHETDSLQYTHNRMLEYRDKALDVLSRIPSGQARDSLTTLVNYTVDRKK
;
A
#
# COMPACT_ATOMS: atom_id res chain seq x y z
N PHE A 1 14.01 3.74 -13.57
CA PHE A 1 13.69 2.34 -13.24
C PHE A 1 13.63 2.13 -11.73
N GLY A 2 14.75 2.02 -11.01
CA GLY A 2 14.77 1.59 -9.60
C GLY A 2 13.88 2.38 -8.65
N LEU A 3 13.80 3.71 -8.81
CA LEU A 3 12.87 4.54 -8.02
C LEU A 3 11.40 4.13 -8.20
N LEU A 4 10.97 3.86 -9.43
CA LEU A 4 9.59 3.48 -9.75
C LEU A 4 9.27 2.10 -9.16
N THR A 5 10.19 1.15 -9.30
CA THR A 5 10.10 -0.17 -8.67
C THR A 5 10.01 -0.07 -7.15
N GLY A 6 10.84 0.78 -6.53
CA GLY A 6 10.83 1.01 -5.08
C GLY A 6 9.51 1.61 -4.58
N ILE A 7 8.92 2.55 -5.35
CA ILE A 7 7.59 3.09 -5.03
C ILE A 7 6.53 2.01 -5.11
N ALA A 8 6.50 1.20 -6.18
CA ALA A 8 5.54 0.10 -6.30
C ALA A 8 5.69 -0.92 -5.14
N PHE A 9 6.93 -1.24 -4.76
CA PHE A 9 7.21 -2.12 -3.62
C PHE A 9 6.67 -1.56 -2.30
N GLN A 10 6.93 -0.28 -2.00
CA GLN A 10 6.44 0.34 -0.76
C GLN A 10 4.92 0.39 -0.73
N ILE A 11 4.26 0.73 -1.84
CA ILE A 11 2.79 0.74 -1.91
C ILE A 11 2.22 -0.68 -1.64
N LYS A 12 2.91 -1.72 -2.10
CA LYS A 12 2.52 -3.10 -1.79
C LYS A 12 2.69 -3.43 -0.31
N ASP A 13 3.81 -3.04 0.28
CA ASP A 13 4.08 -3.24 1.71
C ASP A 13 3.01 -2.55 2.56
N ASP A 14 2.68 -1.30 2.23
CA ASP A 14 1.58 -0.56 2.85
C ASP A 14 0.24 -1.34 2.69
N LEU A 15 -0.08 -1.88 1.51
CA LEU A 15 -1.30 -2.68 1.29
C LEU A 15 -1.38 -3.95 2.14
N PHE A 16 -0.25 -4.62 2.35
CA PHE A 16 -0.18 -5.79 3.22
C PHE A 16 -0.48 -5.44 4.67
N ASP A 17 -0.09 -4.26 5.14
CA ASP A 17 -0.38 -3.84 6.51
C ASP A 17 -1.89 -3.67 6.78
N TYR A 18 -2.71 -3.48 5.74
CA TYR A 18 -4.17 -3.49 5.83
C TYR A 18 -4.80 -4.87 5.64
N GLY A 19 -4.02 -5.93 5.45
CA GLY A 19 -4.53 -7.29 5.27
C GLY A 19 -5.02 -7.59 3.85
N VAL A 20 -4.52 -6.88 2.84
CA VAL A 20 -4.74 -7.23 1.43
C VAL A 20 -3.76 -8.33 1.03
N SER A 21 -4.02 -9.57 1.47
CA SER A 21 -3.37 -10.78 0.96
C SER A 21 -4.38 -11.92 1.00
N GLY A 22 -4.64 -12.53 -0.16
CA GLY A 22 -5.72 -13.50 -0.34
C GLY A 22 -5.63 -14.79 0.48
N ASP A 23 -4.54 -15.05 1.21
CA ASP A 23 -4.24 -16.38 1.75
C ASP A 23 -3.63 -16.40 3.18
N GLU A 24 -3.51 -15.27 3.89
CA GLU A 24 -2.82 -15.25 5.19
C GLU A 24 -3.63 -14.59 6.32
N ILE A 25 -4.69 -15.29 6.73
CA ILE A 25 -5.34 -15.07 8.02
C ILE A 25 -4.31 -15.32 9.13
N GLY A 26 -3.89 -14.28 9.86
CA GLY A 26 -3.06 -14.41 11.07
C GLY A 26 -1.77 -13.61 11.14
N LYS A 27 -1.38 -12.84 10.10
CA LYS A 27 -0.27 -11.89 10.22
C LYS A 27 -0.68 -10.64 11.02
N PRO A 28 0.25 -10.04 11.80
CA PRO A 28 -0.03 -8.78 12.48
C PRO A 28 -0.23 -7.66 11.44
N THR A 29 -1.46 -7.15 11.33
CA THR A 29 -1.85 -5.99 10.52
C THR A 29 -1.93 -4.72 11.37
N GLY A 30 -1.95 -3.56 10.71
CA GLY A 30 -2.04 -2.25 11.35
C GLY A 30 -0.77 -1.82 12.08
N ILE A 31 0.40 -2.34 11.69
CA ILE A 31 1.70 -1.91 12.20
C ILE A 31 1.94 -0.45 11.83
N ASP A 32 1.62 -0.03 10.61
CA ASP A 32 1.80 1.37 10.19
C ASP A 32 0.93 2.31 11.01
N ILE A 33 -0.29 1.90 11.34
CA ILE A 33 -1.18 2.67 12.22
C ILE A 33 -0.59 2.76 13.63
N LYS A 34 -0.05 1.65 14.17
CA LYS A 34 0.62 1.63 15.49
C LYS A 34 1.82 2.58 15.53
N GLU A 35 2.58 2.63 14.44
CA GLU A 35 3.72 3.53 14.23
C GLU A 35 3.31 4.96 13.83
N LYS A 36 2.01 5.27 13.80
CA LYS A 36 1.44 6.59 13.46
C LYS A 36 1.75 7.05 12.04
N LYS A 37 2.09 6.14 11.14
CA LYS A 37 2.33 6.42 9.74
C LYS A 37 1.00 6.69 9.03
N MET A 38 1.03 7.68 8.14
CA MET A 38 -0.07 8.00 7.25
C MET A 38 0.25 7.43 5.87
N THR A 39 -0.05 6.16 5.64
CA THR A 39 0.20 5.48 4.36
C THR A 39 -0.85 5.83 3.30
N LEU A 40 -0.58 5.48 2.04
CA LEU A 40 -1.44 5.86 0.91
C LEU A 40 -2.91 5.40 1.06
N PRO A 41 -3.23 4.17 1.54
CA PRO A 41 -4.61 3.76 1.79
C PRO A 41 -5.35 4.71 2.74
N LEU A 42 -4.72 5.08 3.85
CA LEU A 42 -5.31 5.95 4.85
C LEU A 42 -5.43 7.39 4.37
N ILE A 43 -4.41 7.92 3.68
CA ILE A 43 -4.44 9.27 3.11
C ILE A 43 -5.61 9.41 2.12
N HIS A 44 -5.80 8.42 1.25
CA HIS A 44 -6.91 8.44 0.31
C HIS A 44 -8.27 8.36 1.02
N ALA A 45 -8.42 7.45 1.99
CA ALA A 45 -9.67 7.27 2.75
C ALA A 45 -10.10 8.55 3.46
N ILE A 46 -9.18 9.21 4.18
CA ILE A 46 -9.50 10.44 4.93
C ILE A 46 -9.76 11.64 4.02
N ASN A 47 -9.24 11.65 2.80
CA ASN A 47 -9.49 12.72 1.83
C ASN A 47 -10.90 12.63 1.23
N LYS A 48 -11.51 11.44 1.22
CA LYS A 48 -12.90 11.23 0.79
C LYS A 48 -13.92 11.36 1.91
N ALA A 49 -13.49 11.29 3.16
CA ALA A 49 -14.38 11.37 4.31
C ALA A 49 -14.82 12.81 4.62
N ASP A 50 -15.96 12.95 5.30
CA ASP A 50 -16.41 14.23 5.84
C ASP A 50 -15.42 14.78 6.89
N LYS A 51 -15.54 16.08 7.17
CA LYS A 51 -14.62 16.81 8.07
C LYS A 51 -14.59 16.24 9.49
N ALA A 52 -15.71 15.74 10.02
CA ALA A 52 -15.76 15.17 11.37
C ALA A 52 -15.07 13.80 11.41
N THR A 53 -15.37 12.93 10.45
CA THR A 53 -14.74 11.61 10.31
C THR A 53 -13.24 11.72 10.08
N ARG A 54 -12.81 12.58 9.14
CA ARG A 54 -11.38 12.87 8.89
C ARG A 54 -10.64 13.27 10.16
N ARG A 55 -11.19 14.24 10.92
CA ARG A 55 -10.58 14.68 12.19
C ARG A 55 -10.50 13.55 13.22
N LYS A 56 -11.56 12.75 13.34
CA LYS A 56 -11.64 11.63 14.28
C LYS A 56 -10.57 10.58 13.96
N ILE A 57 -10.43 10.18 12.69
CA ILE A 57 -9.44 9.20 12.24
C ILE A 57 -8.01 9.69 12.50
N ILE A 58 -7.69 10.92 12.08
CA ILE A 58 -6.35 11.51 12.31
C ILE A 58 -6.03 11.55 13.81
N ARG A 59 -6.97 11.97 14.65
CA ARG A 59 -6.78 12.01 16.11
C ARG A 59 -6.55 10.61 16.67
N THR A 60 -7.30 9.61 16.20
CA THR A 60 -7.13 8.22 16.62
C THR A 60 -5.72 7.71 16.30
N VAL A 61 -5.22 7.94 15.09
CA VAL A 61 -3.87 7.53 14.70
C VAL A 61 -2.80 8.24 15.55
N LYS A 62 -2.96 9.54 15.82
CA LYS A 62 -1.95 10.29 16.59
C LYS A 62 -1.88 9.91 18.08
N ASN A 63 -3.05 9.70 18.70
CA ASN A 63 -3.19 9.68 20.16
C ASN A 63 -3.58 8.31 20.73
N HIS A 64 -3.98 7.36 19.89
CA HIS A 64 -4.50 6.06 20.34
C HIS A 64 -4.00 4.89 19.48
N SER A 65 -2.80 5.02 18.90
CA SER A 65 -2.18 4.00 18.04
C SER A 65 -1.74 2.74 18.80
N ASP A 66 -1.63 2.83 20.12
CA ASP A 66 -1.32 1.73 21.05
C ASP A 66 -2.54 0.91 21.45
N ASN A 67 -3.77 1.44 21.25
CA ASN A 67 -5.01 0.76 21.62
C ASN A 67 -5.51 -0.15 20.48
N PRO A 68 -5.54 -1.48 20.65
CA PRO A 68 -5.90 -2.42 19.57
C PRO A 68 -7.30 -2.19 18.98
N LYS A 69 -8.28 -1.80 19.81
CA LYS A 69 -9.65 -1.50 19.34
C LYS A 69 -9.68 -0.25 18.46
N LYS A 70 -8.83 0.73 18.76
CA LYS A 70 -8.72 1.97 17.99
C LYS A 70 -7.95 1.77 16.69
N VAL A 71 -6.90 0.94 16.69
CA VAL A 71 -6.22 0.50 15.47
C VAL A 71 -7.19 -0.23 14.56
N LYS A 72 -7.94 -1.22 15.08
CA LYS A 72 -8.97 -1.93 14.31
C LYS A 72 -10.01 -0.97 13.72
N TYR A 73 -10.47 0.01 14.49
CA TYR A 73 -11.41 1.03 13.98
C TYR A 73 -10.87 1.81 12.77
N VAL A 74 -9.58 2.13 12.74
CA VAL A 74 -8.96 2.81 11.59
C VAL A 74 -8.81 1.85 10.40
N LEU A 75 -8.44 0.60 10.64
CA LEU A 75 -8.39 -0.44 9.60
C LEU A 75 -9.77 -0.62 8.95
N ASP A 76 -10.80 -0.87 9.76
CA ASP A 76 -12.19 -1.07 9.31
C ASP A 76 -12.65 0.14 8.47
N PHE A 77 -12.37 1.37 8.92
CA PHE A 77 -12.66 2.59 8.17
C PHE A 77 -12.01 2.62 6.78
N VAL A 78 -10.76 2.17 6.63
CA VAL A 78 -10.10 2.10 5.31
C VAL A 78 -10.74 1.01 4.44
N HIS A 79 -11.07 -0.15 5.02
CA HIS A 79 -11.73 -1.27 4.33
C HIS A 79 -13.14 -0.94 3.82
N GLU A 80 -13.86 -0.06 4.52
CA GLU A 80 -15.18 0.43 4.11
C GLU A 80 -15.15 1.41 2.92
N THR A 81 -13.95 1.77 2.44
CA THR A 81 -13.76 2.69 1.30
C THR A 81 -13.14 1.98 0.10
N ASP A 82 -13.13 2.66 -1.06
CA ASP A 82 -12.42 2.20 -2.25
C ASP A 82 -10.89 2.43 -2.20
N SER A 83 -10.34 2.77 -1.03
CA SER A 83 -8.95 3.20 -0.89
C SER A 83 -7.92 2.10 -1.08
N LEU A 84 -8.27 0.85 -0.72
CA LEU A 84 -7.40 -0.30 -0.97
C LEU A 84 -7.30 -0.57 -2.48
N GLN A 85 -8.43 -0.55 -3.20
CA GLN A 85 -8.44 -0.69 -4.65
C GLN A 85 -7.70 0.45 -5.34
N TYR A 86 -7.91 1.70 -4.90
CA TYR A 86 -7.18 2.85 -5.41
C TYR A 86 -5.67 2.68 -5.23
N THR A 87 -5.24 2.28 -4.04
CA THR A 87 -3.82 2.09 -3.71
C THR A 87 -3.21 0.96 -4.54
N HIS A 88 -3.94 -0.15 -4.72
CA HIS A 88 -3.54 -1.24 -5.60
C HIS A 88 -3.36 -0.77 -7.06
N ASN A 89 -4.30 0.02 -7.59
CA ASN A 89 -4.17 0.57 -8.94
C ASN A 89 -2.95 1.49 -9.07
N ARG A 90 -2.65 2.30 -8.04
CA ARG A 90 -1.45 3.15 -8.01
C ARG A 90 -0.17 2.32 -7.99
N MET A 91 -0.14 1.20 -7.27
CA MET A 91 0.97 0.23 -7.30
C MET A 91 1.24 -0.27 -8.74
N LEU A 92 0.18 -0.72 -9.43
CA LEU A 92 0.27 -1.21 -10.81
C LEU A 92 0.75 -0.11 -11.76
N GLU A 93 0.28 1.13 -11.59
CA GLU A 93 0.72 2.26 -12.39
C GLU A 93 2.24 2.51 -12.26
N TYR A 94 2.80 2.43 -11.05
CA TYR A 94 4.24 2.59 -10.85
C TYR A 94 5.06 1.41 -11.39
N ARG A 95 4.52 0.20 -11.30
CA ARG A 95 5.09 -0.99 -11.96
C ARG A 95 5.17 -0.78 -13.47
N ASP A 96 4.07 -0.37 -14.09
CA ASP A 96 3.99 -0.20 -15.55
C ASP A 96 4.93 0.92 -16.01
N LYS A 97 5.04 2.02 -15.24
CA LYS A 97 6.06 3.04 -15.47
C LYS A 97 7.48 2.49 -15.38
N ALA A 98 7.76 1.57 -14.44
CA ALA A 98 9.08 0.94 -14.35
C ALA A 98 9.38 0.06 -15.57
N LEU A 99 8.38 -0.70 -16.04
CA LEU A 99 8.48 -1.54 -17.24
C LEU A 99 8.67 -0.70 -18.51
N ASP A 100 7.97 0.44 -18.65
CA ASP A 100 8.15 1.37 -19.77
C ASP A 100 9.61 1.86 -19.84
N VAL A 101 10.22 2.18 -18.70
CA VAL A 101 11.63 2.58 -18.67
C VAL A 101 12.56 1.45 -19.13
N LEU A 102 12.28 0.19 -18.77
CA LEU A 102 13.07 -0.96 -19.25
C LEU A 102 12.91 -1.22 -20.74
N SER A 103 11.73 -0.94 -21.31
CA SER A 103 11.45 -1.19 -22.73
C SER A 103 12.38 -0.42 -23.68
N ARG A 104 12.94 0.70 -23.20
CA ARG A 104 13.88 1.56 -23.94
C ARG A 104 15.32 1.00 -23.97
N ILE A 105 15.59 -0.04 -23.20
CA ILE A 105 16.89 -0.74 -23.16
C ILE A 105 16.84 -1.90 -24.18
N PRO A 106 17.93 -2.14 -24.94
CA PRO A 106 18.01 -3.29 -25.83
C PRO A 106 17.67 -4.61 -25.12
N SER A 107 17.04 -5.52 -25.84
CA SER A 107 16.72 -6.86 -25.31
C SER A 107 17.98 -7.62 -24.94
N GLY A 108 17.91 -8.34 -23.83
CA GLY A 108 19.01 -9.16 -23.33
C GLY A 108 18.74 -9.61 -21.90
N GLN A 109 19.56 -10.54 -21.43
CA GLN A 109 19.37 -11.22 -20.14
C GLN A 109 19.17 -10.26 -18.96
N ALA A 110 19.88 -9.13 -18.93
CA ALA A 110 19.74 -8.12 -17.88
C ALA A 110 18.34 -7.46 -17.89
N ARG A 111 17.82 -7.06 -19.06
CA ARG A 111 16.49 -6.45 -19.18
C ARG A 111 15.39 -7.42 -18.75
N ASP A 112 15.51 -8.67 -19.15
CA ASP A 112 14.53 -9.70 -18.84
C ASP A 112 14.54 -10.05 -17.34
N SER A 113 15.73 -10.06 -16.73
CA SER A 113 15.89 -10.25 -15.29
C SER A 113 15.27 -9.11 -14.48
N LEU A 114 15.48 -7.85 -14.90
CA LEU A 114 14.88 -6.68 -14.26
C LEU A 114 13.36 -6.62 -14.47
N THR A 115 12.86 -7.04 -15.63
CA THR A 115 11.42 -7.16 -15.91
C THR A 115 10.78 -8.16 -14.96
N THR A 116 11.41 -9.32 -14.80
CA THR A 116 10.97 -10.37 -13.87
C THR A 116 10.98 -9.87 -12.43
N LEU A 117 12.02 -9.14 -12.03
CA LEU A 117 12.11 -8.53 -10.69
C LEU A 117 10.92 -7.58 -10.42
N VAL A 118 10.56 -6.72 -11.37
CA VAL A 118 9.44 -5.78 -11.21
C VAL A 118 8.10 -6.50 -11.07
N ASN A 119 7.84 -7.48 -11.91
CA ASN A 119 6.60 -8.26 -11.83
C ASN A 119 6.53 -9.04 -10.52
N TYR A 120 7.62 -9.69 -10.12
CA TYR A 120 7.68 -10.40 -8.83
C TYR A 120 7.40 -9.47 -7.64
N THR A 121 7.93 -8.25 -7.69
CA THR A 121 7.75 -7.24 -6.64
C THR A 121 6.27 -6.98 -6.38
N VAL A 122 5.44 -6.88 -7.42
CA VAL A 122 3.99 -6.62 -7.28
C VAL A 122 3.12 -7.88 -7.16
N ASP A 123 3.52 -9.02 -7.76
CA ASP A 123 2.65 -10.20 -7.88
C ASP A 123 2.82 -11.21 -6.74
N ARG A 124 3.87 -11.07 -5.92
CA ARG A 124 4.11 -11.93 -4.75
C ARG A 124 2.89 -11.99 -3.82
N LYS A 125 2.11 -13.07 -3.87
CA LYS A 125 1.43 -13.64 -2.70
C LYS A 125 2.53 -14.36 -1.93
N LYS A 126 2.74 -14.04 -0.65
CA LYS A 126 3.78 -14.72 0.15
C LYS A 126 3.45 -16.20 0.28
#